data_AF-A0A2K6S6E3-F1
#
_entry.id   AF-A0A2K6S6E3-F1
#
_cell.length_a   1.000
_cell.length_b   1.000
_cell.length_c   1.000
_cell.angle_alpha   90.00
_cell.angle_beta   90.00
_cell.angle_gamma   90.00
#
_symmetry.space_group_name_H-M   'P 1'
#
loop_
_entity.id
_entity.type
_entity.pdbx_description
1 polymer ?
#
loop_
_entity_poly.entity_id
_entity_poly.type
_entity_poly.pdbx_seq_one_letter_code
_entity_poly.pdbx_strand_id
1 'polypeptide(L)'
;MSVQSNSQAGAAAASCISPKYYLIFTPCKLYHLCCRESEISMHSKVAIISIRFLFWFLLLCMFIGKSHTEDDLIITTKNGKVRGMNLPVLGGTVTAFLGIPYAQPPLGRLRFKKPQPLTKWSDIWNATKYANSCYQNIDQSFPGFYGSEMWNPNTDLSEDCLYLNVWIPAPKPKNATVMIWIYGGGFQTGTSSLHVYDGKFLARVERVIVVSMNYRVGALGFLALPGNPEAPGNMGLFDQQLALQWVQKNIAAFGGNPKSVTLFGESAGAASVSLHLLSPGSHSLFTRAILQSGSSNAPWAVTSLYEARNRTLALAKFTGCSRENETEIVKCLQNKDPQEILLNEAFVVPYGTLLSVNFGPTVDGDFLIDMPDILLELGQFKKTQILVGVNKDEGTAFLVYGAPGFSKDNNSIITRKEFQEGLKIFFPGVSEFGKESILFHYTDWVDDQRPENYREALDDVVGDYNIICPALEFTKKFSEWGNDAFFYYFEHRSSKLPWPEWMGVMHGYEIEFVFGLPLERRANYTKAEEILSRSIVKRWANFAKYGNPNGTQNNSTRWPIFKSTEQKYLTLNTESPRIFTKLRAQQCRFWTLFFPKVLEMTEQQCCPCVLRV
;
A
#
# COMPACT_ATOMS: atom_id res chain seq x y z
N MET A 1 34.31 -37.08 31.81
CA MET A 1 34.65 -37.08 33.25
C MET A 1 33.33 -36.85 33.98
N SER A 2 32.80 -37.65 34.89
CA SER A 2 33.18 -38.88 35.62
C SER A 2 31.89 -39.37 36.31
N VAL A 3 31.40 -40.59 36.10
CA VAL A 3 31.58 -41.82 36.95
C VAL A 3 30.39 -42.13 37.90
N GLN A 4 29.67 -43.22 37.54
CA GLN A 4 29.17 -44.40 38.32
C GLN A 4 28.09 -44.24 39.42
N SER A 5 27.12 -45.17 39.56
CA SER A 5 27.35 -46.57 39.98
C SER A 5 26.11 -47.52 39.90
N ASN A 6 26.42 -48.82 39.63
CA ASN A 6 25.91 -50.11 40.17
C ASN A 6 24.40 -50.49 40.13
N SER A 7 23.99 -51.56 39.40
CA SER A 7 23.95 -53.03 39.72
C SER A 7 22.78 -53.43 40.65
N GLN A 8 22.01 -54.53 40.58
CA GLN A 8 22.05 -55.83 39.86
C GLN A 8 20.75 -56.63 40.18
N ALA A 9 20.42 -57.64 39.34
CA ALA A 9 19.67 -58.90 39.60
C ALA A 9 18.17 -58.88 40.02
N GLY A 10 17.27 -59.81 39.65
CA GLY A 10 17.29 -61.02 38.80
C GLY A 10 16.00 -61.87 39.00
N ALA A 11 15.57 -62.59 37.94
CA ALA A 11 14.86 -63.92 37.84
C ALA A 11 13.60 -64.25 38.71
N ALA A 12 12.62 -65.11 38.36
CA ALA A 12 12.19 -65.89 37.19
C ALA A 12 10.89 -66.71 37.53
N ALA A 13 10.35 -67.45 36.54
CA ALA A 13 9.45 -68.65 36.57
C ALA A 13 7.93 -68.43 36.30
N ALA A 14 7.15 -69.29 35.61
CA ALA A 14 7.36 -70.42 34.68
C ALA A 14 5.99 -70.92 34.10
N SER A 15 5.99 -71.41 32.83
CA SER A 15 5.25 -72.59 32.24
C SER A 15 3.68 -72.61 32.21
N CYS A 16 2.91 -73.29 31.33
CA CYS A 16 3.05 -73.94 30.00
C CYS A 16 1.68 -74.54 29.55
N ILE A 17 1.43 -74.59 28.22
CA ILE A 17 0.72 -75.65 27.42
C ILE A 17 -0.84 -75.67 27.27
N SER A 18 -1.28 -76.02 26.04
CA SER A 18 -2.62 -76.07 25.39
C SER A 18 -3.10 -77.55 25.13
N PRO A 19 -3.97 -77.98 24.16
CA PRO A 19 -5.19 -77.47 23.47
C PRO A 19 -6.32 -78.54 23.16
N LYS A 20 -7.37 -78.14 22.39
CA LYS A 20 -8.24 -78.86 21.37
C LYS A 20 -9.35 -79.91 21.76
N TYR A 21 -10.59 -79.74 21.23
CA TYR A 21 -11.30 -80.53 20.16
C TYR A 21 -12.86 -80.66 20.21
N TYR A 22 -13.51 -80.54 19.03
CA TYR A 22 -14.67 -81.24 18.37
C TYR A 22 -16.18 -81.27 18.81
N LEU A 23 -17.07 -80.81 17.88
CA LEU A 23 -18.23 -81.46 17.15
C LEU A 23 -19.50 -82.08 17.84
N ILE A 24 -20.73 -81.78 17.32
CA ILE A 24 -21.93 -82.64 16.99
C ILE A 24 -23.38 -82.15 17.39
N PHE A 25 -24.27 -82.08 16.36
CA PHE A 25 -25.74 -82.34 16.14
C PHE A 25 -26.93 -82.07 17.14
N THR A 26 -27.94 -81.27 16.68
CA THR A 26 -29.47 -81.33 16.62
C THR A 26 -30.37 -82.03 17.69
N PRO A 27 -31.75 -81.98 17.73
CA PRO A 27 -32.85 -81.14 17.13
C PRO A 27 -34.08 -80.78 18.07
N CYS A 28 -35.20 -80.27 17.48
CA CYS A 28 -36.65 -80.37 17.87
C CYS A 28 -37.22 -79.30 18.86
N LYS A 29 -38.45 -78.71 18.78
CA LYS A 29 -39.80 -79.03 18.22
C LYS A 29 -40.54 -77.71 17.84
N LEU A 30 -41.17 -77.56 16.67
CA LEU A 30 -42.60 -77.74 16.32
C LEU A 30 -43.68 -77.28 17.34
N TYR A 31 -44.46 -76.26 16.94
CA TYR A 31 -45.92 -76.20 17.10
C TYR A 31 -46.59 -75.62 15.84
N HIS A 32 -47.57 -76.40 15.35
CA HIS A 32 -48.68 -76.14 14.42
C HIS A 32 -49.44 -74.80 14.66
N LEU A 33 -50.32 -74.22 13.82
CA LEU A 33 -51.11 -74.63 12.64
C LEU A 33 -51.76 -73.35 12.00
N CYS A 34 -51.92 -73.39 10.67
CA CYS A 34 -53.01 -72.88 9.81
C CYS A 34 -53.48 -71.39 9.72
N CYS A 35 -53.38 -70.90 8.48
CA CYS A 35 -54.39 -70.21 7.64
C CYS A 35 -55.11 -68.93 8.12
N ARG A 36 -54.85 -67.81 7.44
CA ARG A 36 -55.82 -67.15 6.53
C ARG A 36 -55.18 -66.02 5.72
N GLU A 37 -55.52 -65.98 4.44
CA GLU A 37 -55.37 -64.82 3.56
C GLU A 37 -56.13 -63.61 4.09
N SER A 38 -55.78 -62.44 3.53
CA SER A 38 -56.41 -61.11 3.66
C SER A 38 -55.92 -60.24 4.82
N GLU A 39 -54.93 -59.39 4.52
CA GLU A 39 -54.94 -57.94 4.82
C GLU A 39 -53.61 -57.30 4.37
N ILE A 40 -53.53 -56.83 3.12
CA ILE A 40 -52.47 -55.91 2.70
C ILE A 40 -52.79 -54.55 3.35
N SER A 41 -52.23 -54.38 4.54
CA SER A 41 -52.39 -53.22 5.41
C SER A 41 -52.03 -51.91 4.71
N MET A 42 -52.88 -50.92 4.96
CA MET A 42 -52.79 -49.49 4.63
C MET A 42 -51.41 -48.86 4.90
N HIS A 43 -50.56 -49.48 5.73
CA HIS A 43 -49.20 -49.02 6.04
C HIS A 43 -48.21 -49.03 4.86
N SER A 44 -48.34 -49.96 3.89
CA SER A 44 -47.41 -50.00 2.75
C SER A 44 -47.65 -48.88 1.73
N LYS A 45 -48.90 -48.43 1.56
CA LYS A 45 -49.21 -47.31 0.64
C LYS A 45 -48.75 -45.97 1.20
N VAL A 46 -48.89 -45.75 2.51
CA VAL A 46 -48.39 -44.53 3.18
C VAL A 46 -46.86 -44.46 3.13
N ALA A 47 -46.16 -45.57 3.35
CA ALA A 47 -44.69 -45.61 3.24
C ALA A 47 -44.18 -45.28 1.83
N ILE A 48 -44.82 -45.80 0.78
CA ILE A 48 -44.44 -45.53 -0.61
C ILE A 48 -44.72 -44.07 -0.99
N ILE A 49 -45.83 -43.48 -0.51
CA ILE A 49 -46.15 -42.06 -0.75
C ILE A 49 -45.16 -41.16 -0.02
N SER A 50 -44.79 -41.48 1.22
CA SER A 50 -43.80 -40.73 2.01
C SER A 50 -42.39 -40.78 1.40
N ILE A 51 -41.97 -41.93 0.86
CA ILE A 51 -40.68 -42.06 0.17
C ILE A 51 -40.68 -41.27 -1.14
N ARG A 52 -41.78 -41.27 -1.90
CA ARG A 52 -41.91 -40.44 -3.11
C ARG A 52 -41.92 -38.94 -2.79
N PHE A 53 -42.57 -38.53 -1.71
CA PHE A 53 -42.55 -37.15 -1.22
C PHE A 53 -41.14 -36.74 -0.76
N LEU A 54 -40.43 -37.60 -0.04
CA LEU A 54 -39.06 -37.34 0.40
C LEU A 54 -38.10 -37.26 -0.79
N PHE A 55 -38.29 -38.10 -1.81
CA PHE A 55 -37.49 -38.09 -3.04
C PHE A 55 -37.79 -36.86 -3.90
N TRP A 56 -39.06 -36.45 -4.01
CA TRP A 56 -39.45 -35.19 -4.65
C TRP A 56 -38.99 -33.97 -3.86
N PHE A 57 -39.01 -34.00 -2.53
CA PHE A 57 -38.49 -32.93 -1.68
C PHE A 57 -36.96 -32.83 -1.77
N LEU A 58 -36.25 -33.96 -1.81
CA LEU A 58 -34.80 -34.00 -2.06
C LEU A 58 -34.45 -33.52 -3.48
N LEU A 59 -35.22 -33.92 -4.51
CA LEU A 59 -35.08 -33.38 -5.87
C LEU A 59 -35.37 -31.87 -5.90
N LEU A 60 -36.44 -31.41 -5.23
CA LEU A 60 -36.77 -29.98 -5.11
C LEU A 60 -35.66 -29.23 -4.37
N CYS A 61 -35.06 -29.80 -3.32
CA CYS A 61 -33.90 -29.24 -2.63
C CYS A 61 -32.63 -29.24 -3.50
N MET A 62 -32.47 -30.21 -4.42
CA MET A 62 -31.40 -30.18 -5.43
C MET A 62 -31.66 -29.12 -6.52
N PHE A 63 -32.92 -28.80 -6.84
CA PHE A 63 -33.30 -27.67 -7.71
C PHE A 63 -33.30 -26.30 -7.00
N ILE A 64 -33.38 -26.28 -5.66
CA ILE A 64 -33.24 -25.07 -4.81
C ILE A 64 -31.76 -24.87 -4.38
N GLY A 65 -30.83 -25.64 -4.94
CA GLY A 65 -29.44 -25.22 -5.00
C GLY A 65 -29.41 -23.89 -5.75
N LYS A 66 -29.21 -22.78 -5.01
CA LYS A 66 -29.11 -21.42 -5.55
C LYS A 66 -28.35 -21.47 -6.88
N SER A 67 -29.05 -21.22 -7.97
CA SER A 67 -28.44 -20.73 -9.19
C SER A 67 -27.79 -19.39 -8.82
N HIS A 68 -26.54 -19.44 -8.35
CA HIS A 68 -25.66 -18.29 -8.41
C HIS A 68 -25.33 -18.17 -9.89
N THR A 69 -26.20 -17.47 -10.61
CA THR A 69 -26.13 -17.35 -12.06
C THR A 69 -24.80 -16.72 -12.44
N GLU A 70 -24.19 -17.31 -13.47
CA GLU A 70 -22.99 -16.83 -14.15
C GLU A 70 -23.08 -15.34 -14.57
N ASP A 71 -24.31 -14.80 -14.65
CA ASP A 71 -24.64 -13.41 -14.93
C ASP A 71 -24.16 -12.39 -13.87
N ASP A 72 -24.12 -12.75 -12.57
CA ASP A 72 -23.71 -11.82 -11.50
C ASP A 72 -22.21 -11.45 -11.56
N LEU A 73 -21.42 -12.24 -12.30
CA LEU A 73 -19.99 -12.04 -12.50
C LEU A 73 -19.67 -11.18 -13.72
N ILE A 74 -20.65 -10.84 -14.56
CA ILE A 74 -20.45 -10.04 -15.76
C ILE A 74 -20.98 -8.63 -15.54
N ILE A 75 -20.09 -7.64 -15.58
CA ILE A 75 -20.43 -6.22 -15.46
C ILE A 75 -20.23 -5.53 -16.80
N THR A 76 -21.24 -4.77 -17.25
CA THR A 76 -21.12 -3.95 -18.45
C THR A 76 -20.59 -2.57 -18.08
N THR A 77 -19.36 -2.27 -18.51
CA THR A 77 -18.74 -0.94 -18.39
C THR A 77 -19.05 -0.10 -19.64
N LYS A 78 -18.62 1.17 -19.67
CA LYS A 78 -18.72 2.03 -20.86
C LYS A 78 -17.83 1.54 -22.01
N ASN A 79 -16.76 0.81 -21.71
CA ASN A 79 -15.78 0.32 -22.68
C ASN A 79 -16.07 -1.10 -23.18
N GLY A 80 -16.80 -1.90 -22.40
CA GLY A 80 -17.16 -3.28 -22.76
C GLY A 80 -17.56 -4.10 -21.53
N LYS A 81 -17.84 -5.40 -21.74
CA LYS A 81 -18.19 -6.32 -20.64
C LYS A 81 -16.92 -6.82 -19.96
N VAL A 82 -16.95 -6.97 -18.63
CA VAL A 82 -15.88 -7.58 -17.82
C VAL A 82 -16.45 -8.76 -17.02
N ARG A 83 -15.72 -9.87 -16.96
CA ARG A 83 -16.03 -11.03 -16.11
C ARG A 83 -15.09 -11.07 -14.92
N GLY A 84 -15.64 -11.10 -13.71
CA GLY A 84 -14.89 -11.26 -12.47
C GLY A 84 -14.89 -12.69 -11.95
N MET A 85 -14.43 -12.86 -10.71
CA MET A 85 -14.44 -14.13 -9.97
C MET A 85 -14.91 -13.94 -8.53
N ASN A 86 -15.47 -14.99 -7.94
CA ASN A 86 -15.84 -15.00 -6.53
C ASN A 86 -14.68 -15.51 -5.67
N LEU A 87 -14.38 -14.78 -4.59
CA LEU A 87 -13.34 -15.12 -3.62
C LEU A 87 -13.99 -15.43 -2.26
N PRO A 88 -13.66 -16.56 -1.61
CA PRO A 88 -14.04 -16.81 -0.23
C PRO A 88 -13.21 -15.93 0.71
N VAL A 89 -13.88 -15.17 1.58
CA VAL A 89 -13.24 -14.23 2.52
C VAL A 89 -14.00 -14.24 3.85
N LEU A 90 -13.34 -14.66 4.93
CA LEU A 90 -13.87 -14.65 6.30
C LEU A 90 -15.30 -15.25 6.39
N GLY A 91 -15.49 -16.44 5.81
CA GLY A 91 -16.77 -17.16 5.79
C GLY A 91 -17.87 -16.54 4.90
N GLY A 92 -17.55 -15.52 4.10
CA GLY A 92 -18.44 -14.98 3.07
C GLY A 92 -17.76 -14.87 1.72
N THR A 93 -18.35 -14.09 0.80
CA THR A 93 -17.87 -13.94 -0.58
C THR A 93 -17.59 -12.48 -0.92
N VAL A 94 -16.55 -12.24 -1.71
CA VAL A 94 -16.24 -10.97 -2.39
C VAL A 94 -16.11 -11.28 -3.88
N THR A 95 -16.65 -10.43 -4.75
CA THR A 95 -16.40 -10.57 -6.19
C THR A 95 -15.25 -9.65 -6.57
N ALA A 96 -14.23 -10.20 -7.22
CA ALA A 96 -13.05 -9.49 -7.66
C ALA A 96 -13.00 -9.41 -9.18
N PHE A 97 -12.61 -8.25 -9.69
CA PHE A 97 -12.29 -8.01 -11.09
C PHE A 97 -10.85 -7.52 -11.14
N LEU A 98 -9.93 -8.39 -11.52
CA LEU A 98 -8.50 -8.12 -11.52
C LEU A 98 -8.02 -7.86 -12.95
N GLY A 99 -7.23 -6.80 -13.14
CA GLY A 99 -6.66 -6.47 -14.44
C GLY A 99 -7.66 -5.95 -15.48
N ILE A 100 -8.55 -5.00 -15.11
CA ILE A 100 -9.37 -4.26 -16.08
C ILE A 100 -8.52 -3.15 -16.70
N PRO A 101 -8.37 -3.07 -18.04
CA PRO A 101 -7.63 -1.99 -18.67
C PRO A 101 -8.41 -0.68 -18.48
N TYR A 102 -7.70 0.43 -18.18
CA TYR A 102 -8.31 1.77 -18.12
C TYR A 102 -7.73 2.77 -19.14
N ALA A 103 -6.59 2.46 -19.75
CA ALA A 103 -5.93 3.25 -20.79
C ALA A 103 -5.46 2.37 -21.95
N GLN A 104 -5.22 2.97 -23.12
CA GLN A 104 -4.49 2.29 -24.19
C GLN A 104 -3.08 1.93 -23.70
N PRO A 105 -2.52 0.77 -24.10
CA PRO A 105 -1.14 0.42 -23.78
C PRO A 105 -0.19 1.54 -24.25
N PRO A 106 0.64 2.13 -23.37
CA PRO A 106 1.51 3.25 -23.69
C PRO A 106 2.78 2.81 -24.44
N LEU A 107 2.60 2.00 -25.49
CA LEU A 107 3.67 1.36 -26.25
C LEU A 107 4.20 2.23 -27.39
N GLY A 108 5.47 2.03 -27.75
CA GLY A 108 6.11 2.66 -28.91
C GLY A 108 5.97 4.18 -28.87
N ARG A 109 5.28 4.77 -29.85
CA ARG A 109 5.05 6.23 -29.93
C ARG A 109 4.28 6.82 -28.74
N LEU A 110 3.62 6.00 -27.93
CA LEU A 110 2.89 6.44 -26.74
C LEU A 110 3.75 6.42 -25.47
N ARG A 111 4.95 5.83 -25.52
CA ARG A 111 5.91 5.90 -24.41
C ARG A 111 6.25 7.37 -24.12
N PHE A 112 6.28 7.73 -22.83
CA PHE A 112 6.42 9.08 -22.29
C PHE A 112 5.27 10.05 -22.55
N LYS A 113 4.22 9.66 -23.28
CA LYS A 113 3.06 10.52 -23.53
C LYS A 113 1.99 10.32 -22.46
N LYS A 114 1.13 11.33 -22.31
CA LYS A 114 -0.09 11.21 -21.50
C LYS A 114 -0.92 9.99 -21.92
N PRO A 115 -1.51 9.25 -20.98
CA PRO A 115 -2.30 8.07 -21.28
C PRO A 115 -3.50 8.43 -22.16
N GLN A 116 -3.80 7.57 -23.12
CA GLN A 116 -4.95 7.74 -23.98
C GLN A 116 -6.11 6.88 -23.48
N PRO A 117 -7.34 7.40 -23.43
CA PRO A 117 -8.51 6.61 -23.06
C PRO A 117 -8.67 5.38 -23.95
N LEU A 118 -9.13 4.28 -23.36
CA LEU A 118 -9.43 3.05 -24.10
C LEU A 118 -10.52 3.25 -25.13
N THR A 119 -10.34 2.56 -26.26
CA THR A 119 -11.42 2.26 -27.19
C THR A 119 -12.35 1.18 -26.61
N LYS A 120 -13.49 0.95 -27.24
CA LYS A 120 -14.40 -0.13 -26.83
C LYS A 120 -13.86 -1.47 -27.30
N TRP A 121 -14.06 -2.51 -26.49
CA TRP A 121 -13.89 -3.91 -26.90
C TRP A 121 -15.26 -4.59 -27.03
N SER A 122 -15.42 -5.47 -28.03
CA SER A 122 -16.70 -6.15 -28.32
C SER A 122 -16.98 -7.32 -27.38
N ASP A 123 -15.94 -8.05 -27.00
CA ASP A 123 -16.07 -9.31 -26.27
C ASP A 123 -16.13 -9.11 -24.74
N ILE A 124 -16.09 -10.20 -23.98
CA ILE A 124 -16.03 -10.15 -22.52
C ILE A 124 -14.56 -10.19 -22.10
N TRP A 125 -14.09 -9.13 -21.45
CA TRP A 125 -12.75 -9.09 -20.87
C TRP A 125 -12.70 -9.96 -19.61
N ASN A 126 -11.79 -10.93 -19.57
CA ASN A 126 -11.67 -11.85 -18.44
C ASN A 126 -10.78 -11.27 -17.32
N ALA A 127 -11.42 -10.58 -16.36
CA ALA A 127 -10.77 -9.90 -15.24
C ALA A 127 -10.59 -10.84 -14.03
N THR A 128 -9.95 -12.00 -14.22
CA THR A 128 -9.81 -13.04 -13.18
C THR A 128 -8.37 -13.25 -12.70
N LYS A 129 -7.42 -12.44 -13.16
CA LYS A 129 -6.01 -12.48 -12.76
C LYS A 129 -5.44 -11.07 -12.73
N TYR A 130 -4.46 -10.81 -11.86
CA TYR A 130 -3.74 -9.54 -11.90
C TYR A 130 -3.06 -9.37 -13.25
N ALA A 131 -2.97 -8.11 -13.69
CA ALA A 131 -2.26 -7.73 -14.90
C ALA A 131 -0.76 -7.54 -14.63
N ASN A 132 -0.01 -7.26 -15.69
CA ASN A 132 1.41 -6.96 -15.62
C ASN A 132 1.68 -5.73 -14.75
N SER A 133 2.77 -5.79 -14.00
CA SER A 133 3.32 -4.64 -13.28
C SER A 133 4.05 -3.73 -14.28
N CYS A 134 4.10 -2.43 -14.01
CA CYS A 134 4.85 -1.52 -14.87
C CYS A 134 6.34 -1.78 -14.76
N TYR A 135 7.08 -1.63 -15.86
CA TYR A 135 8.54 -1.68 -15.85
C TYR A 135 9.12 -0.79 -14.75
N GLN A 136 10.02 -1.39 -13.97
CA GLN A 136 10.65 -0.80 -12.81
C GLN A 136 11.91 -1.58 -12.45
N ASN A 137 12.84 -0.94 -11.75
CA ASN A 137 13.95 -1.64 -11.12
C ASN A 137 13.43 -2.53 -9.96
N ILE A 138 14.09 -3.66 -9.72
CA ILE A 138 13.73 -4.63 -8.70
C ILE A 138 14.75 -4.53 -7.56
N ASP A 139 14.30 -4.53 -6.31
CA ASP A 139 15.22 -4.58 -5.18
C ASP A 139 15.84 -5.98 -5.05
N GLN A 140 17.15 -6.05 -5.22
CA GLN A 140 17.96 -7.25 -5.13
C GLN A 140 18.98 -7.18 -3.99
N SER A 141 18.83 -6.22 -3.08
CA SER A 141 19.77 -6.00 -1.97
C SER A 141 19.82 -7.18 -1.01
N PHE A 142 18.68 -7.87 -0.82
CA PHE A 142 18.56 -9.02 0.07
C PHE A 142 17.81 -10.19 -0.62
N PRO A 143 18.47 -10.95 -1.51
CA PRO A 143 17.83 -12.06 -2.21
C PRO A 143 17.33 -13.15 -1.25
N GLY A 144 16.11 -13.61 -1.45
CA GLY A 144 15.40 -14.59 -0.62
C GLY A 144 14.84 -14.05 0.69
N PHE A 145 14.98 -12.74 0.96
CA PHE A 145 14.46 -12.14 2.18
C PHE A 145 13.06 -11.57 1.97
N TYR A 146 12.07 -12.16 2.64
CA TYR A 146 10.66 -11.76 2.53
C TYR A 146 10.43 -10.27 2.82
N GLY A 147 11.18 -9.66 3.75
CA GLY A 147 10.98 -8.26 4.16
C GLY A 147 11.23 -7.22 3.07
N SER A 148 12.11 -7.52 2.10
CA SER A 148 12.32 -6.70 0.90
C SER A 148 11.48 -7.23 -0.27
N GLU A 149 11.50 -8.55 -0.51
CA GLU A 149 10.83 -9.16 -1.67
C GLU A 149 9.30 -9.02 -1.66
N MET A 150 8.67 -8.84 -0.50
CA MET A 150 7.24 -8.56 -0.41
C MET A 150 6.81 -7.28 -1.13
N TRP A 151 7.75 -6.37 -1.40
CA TRP A 151 7.54 -5.12 -2.13
C TRP A 151 7.91 -5.21 -3.62
N ASN A 152 8.60 -6.27 -4.03
CA ASN A 152 8.95 -6.50 -5.43
C ASN A 152 7.71 -6.89 -6.26
N PRO A 153 7.71 -6.58 -7.57
CA PRO A 153 6.62 -6.95 -8.46
C PRO A 153 6.39 -8.47 -8.47
N ASN A 154 5.14 -8.88 -8.27
CA ASN A 154 4.74 -10.30 -8.23
C ASN A 154 3.98 -10.75 -9.50
N THR A 155 4.02 -9.93 -10.55
CA THR A 155 3.56 -10.23 -11.91
C THR A 155 4.61 -9.78 -12.91
N ASP A 156 4.51 -10.25 -14.16
CA ASP A 156 5.47 -9.89 -15.21
C ASP A 156 5.56 -8.37 -15.40
N LEU A 157 6.76 -7.88 -15.72
CA LEU A 157 6.99 -6.47 -16.07
C LEU A 157 6.65 -6.22 -17.54
N SER A 158 5.88 -5.16 -17.80
CA SER A 158 5.54 -4.72 -19.15
C SER A 158 5.24 -3.23 -19.19
N GLU A 159 5.41 -2.60 -20.35
CA GLU A 159 4.89 -1.24 -20.59
C GLU A 159 3.36 -1.25 -20.79
N ASP A 160 2.81 -2.39 -21.24
CA ASP A 160 1.38 -2.64 -21.18
C ASP A 160 0.99 -3.04 -19.76
N CYS A 161 0.87 -2.03 -18.90
CA CYS A 161 0.61 -2.17 -17.47
C CYS A 161 -0.54 -1.30 -16.93
N LEU A 162 -1.24 -0.52 -17.77
CA LEU A 162 -2.27 0.43 -17.33
C LEU A 162 -3.62 -0.25 -17.06
N TYR A 163 -3.64 -1.03 -15.98
CA TYR A 163 -4.78 -1.82 -15.49
C TYR A 163 -5.16 -1.44 -14.07
N LEU A 164 -6.41 -1.72 -13.70
CA LEU A 164 -6.94 -1.56 -12.35
C LEU A 164 -7.68 -2.81 -11.87
N ASN A 165 -7.83 -2.92 -10.56
CA ASN A 165 -8.50 -4.00 -9.87
C ASN A 165 -9.71 -3.45 -9.10
N VAL A 166 -10.79 -4.22 -8.99
CA VAL A 166 -12.01 -3.84 -8.26
C VAL A 166 -12.48 -5.00 -7.40
N TRP A 167 -12.62 -4.78 -6.09
CA TRP A 167 -13.23 -5.72 -5.16
C TRP A 167 -14.59 -5.19 -4.71
N ILE A 168 -15.64 -5.97 -4.95
CA ILE A 168 -17.01 -5.64 -4.56
C ILE A 168 -17.52 -6.59 -3.47
N PRO A 169 -18.23 -6.09 -2.45
CA PRO A 169 -18.89 -6.95 -1.47
C PRO A 169 -19.98 -7.80 -2.14
N ALA A 170 -20.14 -9.06 -1.73
CA ALA A 170 -21.30 -9.88 -2.09
C ALA A 170 -22.34 -9.89 -0.94
N PRO A 171 -23.66 -9.83 -1.23
CA PRO A 171 -24.24 -9.50 -2.54
C PRO A 171 -23.88 -8.07 -2.97
N LYS A 172 -23.90 -7.84 -4.29
CA LYS A 172 -23.52 -6.58 -4.92
C LYS A 172 -24.21 -5.38 -4.24
N PRO A 173 -23.46 -4.36 -3.81
CA PRO A 173 -24.04 -3.19 -3.15
C PRO A 173 -24.84 -2.34 -4.14
N LYS A 174 -25.70 -1.44 -3.62
CA LYS A 174 -26.46 -0.51 -4.46
C LYS A 174 -25.74 0.83 -4.68
N ASN A 175 -25.06 1.34 -3.66
CA ASN A 175 -24.45 2.68 -3.67
C ASN A 175 -23.30 2.78 -2.66
N ALA A 176 -22.39 1.80 -2.66
CA ALA A 176 -21.30 1.72 -1.68
C ALA A 176 -20.27 2.84 -1.88
N THR A 177 -19.72 3.34 -0.78
CA THR A 177 -18.50 4.17 -0.80
C THR A 177 -17.36 3.41 -1.47
N VAL A 178 -16.58 4.13 -2.26
CA VAL A 178 -15.44 3.61 -3.02
C VAL A 178 -14.15 4.12 -2.37
N MET A 179 -13.19 3.24 -2.14
CA MET A 179 -11.85 3.57 -1.69
C MET A 179 -10.86 3.19 -2.79
N ILE A 180 -10.04 4.15 -3.24
CA ILE A 180 -9.09 3.95 -4.33
C ILE A 180 -7.67 4.02 -3.79
N TRP A 181 -6.97 2.89 -3.85
CA TRP A 181 -5.58 2.74 -3.45
C TRP A 181 -4.62 3.23 -4.53
N ILE A 182 -3.66 4.06 -4.13
CA ILE A 182 -2.49 4.44 -4.93
C ILE A 182 -1.26 3.97 -4.17
N TYR A 183 -0.47 3.06 -4.76
CA TYR A 183 0.72 2.51 -4.12
C TYR A 183 1.90 3.50 -4.10
N GLY A 184 2.77 3.33 -3.11
CA GLY A 184 4.06 4.01 -2.98
C GLY A 184 5.21 3.30 -3.72
N GLY A 185 6.45 3.61 -3.35
CA GLY A 185 7.66 3.11 -4.05
C GLY A 185 8.52 4.22 -4.68
N GLY A 186 8.55 5.40 -4.06
CA GLY A 186 9.39 6.52 -4.49
C GLY A 186 9.18 6.96 -5.93
N PHE A 187 7.99 6.72 -6.51
CA PHE A 187 7.69 6.90 -7.93
C PHE A 187 8.59 6.10 -8.90
N GLN A 188 9.49 5.22 -8.41
CA GLN A 188 10.39 4.39 -9.21
C GLN A 188 9.90 2.93 -9.28
N THR A 189 9.19 2.48 -8.26
CA THR A 189 8.72 1.10 -8.10
C THR A 189 7.28 1.07 -7.59
N GLY A 190 6.74 -0.13 -7.43
CA GLY A 190 5.42 -0.41 -6.89
C GLY A 190 4.50 -1.11 -7.90
N THR A 191 3.51 -1.81 -7.37
CA THR A 191 2.46 -2.46 -8.16
C THR A 191 1.20 -2.65 -7.32
N SER A 192 0.03 -2.63 -7.96
CA SER A 192 -1.26 -2.79 -7.29
C SER A 192 -1.59 -4.24 -6.89
N SER A 193 -0.76 -5.21 -7.30
CA SER A 193 -0.98 -6.64 -7.10
C SER A 193 -0.30 -7.25 -5.87
N LEU A 194 0.45 -6.46 -5.08
CA LEU A 194 1.10 -6.97 -3.87
C LEU A 194 0.09 -7.53 -2.87
N HIS A 195 0.50 -8.57 -2.13
CA HIS A 195 -0.36 -9.25 -1.17
C HIS A 195 -0.89 -8.31 -0.07
N VAL A 196 -0.05 -7.38 0.38
CA VAL A 196 -0.39 -6.35 1.37
C VAL A 196 -1.46 -5.37 0.89
N TYR A 197 -1.74 -5.29 -0.41
CA TYR A 197 -2.76 -4.42 -1.01
C TYR A 197 -4.05 -5.17 -1.40
N ASP A 198 -4.23 -6.42 -0.97
CA ASP A 198 -5.41 -7.22 -1.30
C ASP A 198 -6.67 -6.61 -0.66
N GLY A 199 -7.45 -5.89 -1.48
CA GLY A 199 -8.64 -5.15 -1.05
C GLY A 199 -9.82 -6.01 -0.59
N LYS A 200 -9.72 -7.35 -0.66
CA LYS A 200 -10.84 -8.24 -0.36
C LYS A 200 -11.32 -8.16 1.09
N PHE A 201 -10.42 -7.95 2.06
CA PHE A 201 -10.80 -7.89 3.48
C PHE A 201 -11.54 -6.59 3.80
N LEU A 202 -11.03 -5.44 3.32
CA LEU A 202 -11.72 -4.14 3.40
C LEU A 202 -13.12 -4.21 2.78
N ALA A 203 -13.24 -4.75 1.56
CA ALA A 203 -14.51 -4.92 0.87
C ALA A 203 -15.47 -5.84 1.66
N ARG A 204 -14.96 -6.97 2.18
CA ARG A 204 -15.76 -7.95 2.93
C ARG A 204 -16.29 -7.40 4.26
N VAL A 205 -15.43 -6.71 5.01
CA VAL A 205 -15.68 -6.33 6.40
C VAL A 205 -16.46 -5.03 6.48
N GLU A 206 -16.04 -4.02 5.72
CA GLU A 206 -16.65 -2.69 5.78
C GLU A 206 -17.65 -2.42 4.67
N ARG A 207 -17.86 -3.37 3.75
CA ARG A 207 -18.81 -3.27 2.65
C ARG A 207 -18.60 -2.04 1.77
N VAL A 208 -17.34 -1.64 1.60
CA VAL A 208 -16.89 -0.65 0.63
C VAL A 208 -16.49 -1.34 -0.68
N ILE A 209 -16.42 -0.60 -1.78
CA ILE A 209 -15.72 -1.07 -2.98
C ILE A 209 -14.28 -0.59 -2.88
N VAL A 210 -13.33 -1.49 -3.07
CA VAL A 210 -11.90 -1.14 -3.15
C VAL A 210 -11.48 -1.17 -4.60
N VAL A 211 -10.73 -0.16 -5.04
CA VAL A 211 -10.11 -0.09 -6.36
C VAL A 211 -8.61 0.14 -6.16
N SER A 212 -7.77 -0.47 -6.97
CA SER A 212 -6.33 -0.15 -7.04
C SER A 212 -5.91 -0.08 -8.50
N MET A 213 -4.94 0.77 -8.85
CA MET A 213 -4.44 0.87 -10.24
C MET A 213 -2.92 0.79 -10.30
N ASN A 214 -2.42 0.28 -11.42
CA ASN A 214 -1.05 0.48 -11.85
C ASN A 214 -0.91 1.82 -12.56
N TYR A 215 0.18 2.54 -12.29
CA TYR A 215 0.59 3.76 -13.00
C TYR A 215 2.07 3.63 -13.37
N ARG A 216 2.48 4.25 -14.49
CA ARG A 216 3.90 4.19 -14.89
C ARG A 216 4.79 4.87 -13.85
N VAL A 217 5.93 4.25 -13.59
CA VAL A 217 6.96 4.69 -12.64
C VAL A 217 8.29 4.95 -13.36
N GLY A 218 9.27 5.50 -12.66
CA GLY A 218 10.60 5.82 -13.20
C GLY A 218 10.53 6.80 -14.37
N ALA A 219 11.51 6.73 -15.27
CA ALA A 219 11.57 7.55 -16.48
C ALA A 219 10.34 7.34 -17.37
N LEU A 220 9.81 6.12 -17.45
CA LEU A 220 8.64 5.81 -18.27
C LEU A 220 7.37 6.55 -17.83
N GLY A 221 7.28 6.87 -16.53
CA GLY A 221 6.18 7.65 -15.94
C GLY A 221 6.46 9.13 -15.74
N PHE A 222 7.72 9.53 -15.60
CA PHE A 222 8.07 10.86 -15.07
C PHE A 222 9.21 11.58 -15.80
N LEU A 223 9.70 11.05 -16.92
CA LEU A 223 10.63 11.78 -17.78
C LEU A 223 10.00 13.10 -18.27
N ALA A 224 10.73 14.20 -18.10
CA ALA A 224 10.18 15.53 -18.31
C ALA A 224 11.15 16.42 -19.12
N LEU A 225 10.66 16.89 -20.26
CA LEU A 225 11.20 18.00 -21.04
C LEU A 225 10.11 19.08 -21.06
N PRO A 226 10.11 20.01 -20.09
CA PRO A 226 9.05 21.01 -19.94
C PRO A 226 8.83 21.80 -21.22
N GLY A 227 7.57 21.86 -21.67
CA GLY A 227 7.17 22.48 -22.95
C GLY A 227 7.18 21.53 -24.16
N ASN A 228 7.67 20.28 -24.01
CA ASN A 228 7.65 19.28 -25.08
C ASN A 228 6.50 18.27 -24.88
N PRO A 229 5.50 18.21 -25.78
CA PRO A 229 4.34 17.32 -25.63
C PRO A 229 4.66 15.83 -25.81
N GLU A 230 5.85 15.48 -26.33
CA GLU A 230 6.27 14.08 -26.46
C GLU A 230 6.75 13.48 -25.14
N ALA A 231 7.20 14.31 -24.19
CA ALA A 231 7.58 13.90 -22.84
C ALA A 231 7.39 15.06 -21.83
N PRO A 232 6.14 15.45 -21.53
CA PRO A 232 5.86 16.66 -20.76
C PRO A 232 6.15 16.52 -19.25
N GLY A 233 6.37 15.31 -18.76
CA GLY A 233 6.41 15.01 -17.32
C GLY A 233 5.05 14.60 -16.76
N ASN A 234 5.05 14.04 -15.55
CA ASN A 234 3.85 13.65 -14.79
C ASN A 234 2.94 12.59 -15.41
N MET A 235 3.40 11.81 -16.39
CA MET A 235 2.57 10.79 -17.05
C MET A 235 2.01 9.76 -16.07
N GLY A 236 2.78 9.34 -15.05
CA GLY A 236 2.30 8.47 -13.98
C GLY A 236 1.14 9.09 -13.17
N LEU A 237 1.13 10.41 -12.94
CA LEU A 237 0.00 11.10 -12.30
C LEU A 237 -1.22 11.20 -13.23
N PHE A 238 -1.00 11.39 -14.54
CA PHE A 238 -2.09 11.33 -15.52
C PHE A 238 -2.66 9.92 -15.67
N ASP A 239 -1.85 8.87 -15.51
CA ASP A 239 -2.30 7.47 -15.46
C ASP A 239 -3.26 7.27 -14.29
N GLN A 240 -2.86 7.70 -13.09
CA GLN A 240 -3.72 7.71 -11.91
C GLN A 240 -5.01 8.51 -12.17
N GLN A 241 -4.91 9.74 -12.69
CA GLN A 241 -6.06 10.60 -12.99
C GLN A 241 -7.04 9.92 -13.98
N LEU A 242 -6.54 9.25 -15.01
CA LEU A 242 -7.38 8.54 -15.97
C LEU A 242 -8.06 7.31 -15.33
N ALA A 243 -7.40 6.60 -14.41
CA ALA A 243 -8.05 5.56 -13.62
C ALA A 243 -9.16 6.14 -12.72
N LEU A 244 -8.95 7.33 -12.12
CA LEU A 244 -10.01 8.03 -11.37
C LEU A 244 -11.20 8.40 -12.27
N GLN A 245 -10.93 8.88 -13.49
CA GLN A 245 -11.97 9.13 -14.49
C GLN A 245 -12.71 7.85 -14.90
N TRP A 246 -12.00 6.72 -14.99
CA TRP A 246 -12.62 5.42 -15.25
C TRP A 246 -13.58 5.05 -14.12
N VAL A 247 -13.18 5.25 -12.85
CA VAL A 247 -14.05 5.00 -11.69
C VAL A 247 -15.30 5.88 -11.76
N GLN A 248 -15.14 7.19 -12.01
CA GLN A 248 -16.27 8.11 -12.15
C GLN A 248 -17.29 7.66 -13.21
N LYS A 249 -16.80 7.12 -14.33
CA LYS A 249 -17.64 6.70 -15.46
C LYS A 249 -18.29 5.31 -15.28
N ASN A 250 -17.67 4.42 -14.50
CA ASN A 250 -18.02 2.99 -14.50
C ASN A 250 -18.44 2.43 -13.13
N ILE A 251 -18.02 3.00 -12.01
CA ILE A 251 -18.16 2.34 -10.70
C ILE A 251 -19.62 2.14 -10.25
N ALA A 252 -20.54 2.95 -10.76
CA ALA A 252 -21.98 2.77 -10.57
C ALA A 252 -22.46 1.39 -11.08
N ALA A 253 -21.89 0.90 -12.20
CA ALA A 253 -22.20 -0.43 -12.72
C ALA A 253 -21.74 -1.55 -11.77
N PHE A 254 -20.76 -1.29 -10.91
CA PHE A 254 -20.27 -2.20 -9.87
C PHE A 254 -21.02 -2.06 -8.53
N GLY A 255 -21.98 -1.12 -8.44
CA GLY A 255 -22.71 -0.83 -7.20
C GLY A 255 -22.05 0.23 -6.30
N GLY A 256 -21.05 0.94 -6.82
CA GLY A 256 -20.35 2.02 -6.12
C GLY A 256 -20.95 3.39 -6.37
N ASN A 257 -20.73 4.30 -5.43
CA ASN A 257 -21.16 5.69 -5.52
C ASN A 257 -20.02 6.58 -6.06
N PRO A 258 -20.08 7.08 -7.32
CA PRO A 258 -19.04 7.96 -7.85
C PRO A 258 -18.92 9.30 -7.09
N LYS A 259 -19.92 9.68 -6.29
CA LYS A 259 -19.90 10.89 -5.44
C LYS A 259 -19.33 10.66 -4.04
N SER A 260 -19.04 9.41 -3.66
CA SER A 260 -18.42 9.04 -2.39
C SER A 260 -17.20 8.17 -2.68
N VAL A 261 -16.14 8.83 -3.11
CA VAL A 261 -14.85 8.25 -3.48
C VAL A 261 -13.77 8.83 -2.56
N THR A 262 -13.00 7.97 -1.94
CA THR A 262 -11.87 8.38 -1.10
C THR A 262 -10.59 7.83 -1.69
N LEU A 263 -9.64 8.72 -1.98
CA LEU A 263 -8.29 8.31 -2.35
C LEU A 263 -7.53 7.97 -1.07
N PHE A 264 -6.76 6.90 -1.08
CA PHE A 264 -5.83 6.57 -0.02
C PHE A 264 -4.57 5.98 -0.61
N GLY A 265 -3.43 6.33 -0.03
CA GLY A 265 -2.13 5.88 -0.52
C GLY A 265 -1.10 6.02 0.58
N GLU A 266 0.03 5.36 0.37
CA GLU A 266 1.17 5.37 1.28
C GLU A 266 2.44 5.83 0.56
N SER A 267 3.34 6.54 1.26
CA SER A 267 4.61 7.03 0.70
C SER A 267 4.39 7.88 -0.55
N ALA A 268 5.02 7.56 -1.68
CA ALA A 268 4.78 8.21 -2.97
C ALA A 268 3.30 8.16 -3.43
N GLY A 269 2.54 7.16 -2.99
CA GLY A 269 1.10 7.08 -3.18
C GLY A 269 0.36 8.14 -2.35
N ALA A 270 0.77 8.39 -1.10
CA ALA A 270 0.23 9.48 -0.29
C ALA A 270 0.61 10.86 -0.86
N ALA A 271 1.84 11.02 -1.34
CA ALA A 271 2.26 12.22 -2.08
C ALA A 271 1.40 12.42 -3.34
N SER A 272 1.13 11.36 -4.11
CA SER A 272 0.21 11.39 -5.25
C SER A 272 -1.21 11.83 -4.85
N VAL A 273 -1.74 11.29 -3.73
CA VAL A 273 -3.04 11.69 -3.19
C VAL A 273 -3.08 13.19 -2.84
N SER A 274 -2.04 13.72 -2.21
CA SER A 274 -1.93 15.18 -1.99
C SER A 274 -1.82 15.96 -3.29
N LEU A 275 -1.06 15.48 -4.28
CA LEU A 275 -0.96 16.15 -5.59
C LEU A 275 -2.31 16.18 -6.32
N HIS A 276 -3.15 15.15 -6.19
CA HIS A 276 -4.54 15.18 -6.68
C HIS A 276 -5.45 16.16 -5.92
N LEU A 277 -5.15 16.50 -4.66
CA LEU A 277 -5.85 17.60 -3.96
C LEU A 277 -5.46 18.96 -4.55
N LEU A 278 -4.25 19.11 -5.09
CA LEU A 278 -3.74 20.36 -5.68
C LEU A 278 -4.13 20.51 -7.16
N SER A 279 -4.23 19.41 -7.89
CA SER A 279 -4.49 19.42 -9.34
C SER A 279 -5.95 19.77 -9.68
N PRO A 280 -6.21 20.88 -10.41
CA PRO A 280 -7.57 21.26 -10.79
C PRO A 280 -8.31 20.18 -11.59
N GLY A 281 -7.59 19.47 -12.46
CA GLY A 281 -8.14 18.38 -13.28
C GLY A 281 -8.59 17.15 -12.47
N SER A 282 -8.19 17.05 -11.20
CA SER A 282 -8.52 15.95 -10.30
C SER A 282 -9.65 16.27 -9.32
N HIS A 283 -9.97 17.55 -9.11
CA HIS A 283 -10.88 18.02 -8.05
C HIS A 283 -12.26 17.35 -8.03
N SER A 284 -12.83 17.05 -9.21
CA SER A 284 -14.16 16.46 -9.34
C SER A 284 -14.16 14.93 -9.32
N LEU A 285 -12.98 14.29 -9.33
CA LEU A 285 -12.85 12.84 -9.50
C LEU A 285 -12.91 12.06 -8.19
N PHE A 286 -12.85 12.74 -7.06
CA PHE A 286 -12.93 12.14 -5.73
C PHE A 286 -13.55 13.09 -4.71
N THR A 287 -13.86 12.55 -3.54
CA THR A 287 -14.54 13.27 -2.47
C THR A 287 -13.59 13.59 -1.31
N ARG A 288 -12.80 12.63 -0.80
CA ARG A 288 -11.91 12.78 0.38
C ARG A 288 -10.55 12.11 0.15
N ALA A 289 -9.59 12.37 1.03
CA ALA A 289 -8.23 11.86 0.90
C ALA A 289 -7.68 11.29 2.22
N ILE A 290 -6.91 10.21 2.13
CA ILE A 290 -6.12 9.63 3.21
C ILE A 290 -4.65 9.55 2.78
N LEU A 291 -3.74 10.08 3.60
CA LEU A 291 -2.32 10.19 3.31
C LEU A 291 -1.53 9.46 4.40
N GLN A 292 -0.91 8.34 4.05
CA GLN A 292 -0.11 7.54 4.98
C GLN A 292 1.37 7.76 4.67
N SER A 293 2.14 8.27 5.62
CA SER A 293 3.61 8.35 5.50
C SER A 293 4.10 9.08 4.23
N GLY A 294 3.39 10.13 3.78
CA GLY A 294 3.80 10.91 2.61
C GLY A 294 2.90 12.11 2.34
N SER A 295 3.46 13.12 1.69
CA SER A 295 2.76 14.37 1.32
C SER A 295 3.51 15.09 0.19
N SER A 296 2.84 15.98 -0.53
CA SER A 296 3.37 16.63 -1.73
C SER A 296 4.49 17.63 -1.45
N ASN A 297 4.63 18.09 -0.21
CA ASN A 297 5.70 18.99 0.27
C ASN A 297 6.87 18.21 0.91
N ALA A 298 6.88 16.88 0.85
CA ALA A 298 8.05 16.11 1.23
C ALA A 298 9.22 16.40 0.26
N PRO A 299 10.48 16.47 0.75
CA PRO A 299 11.63 16.93 -0.05
C PRO A 299 11.92 16.04 -1.27
N TRP A 300 11.47 14.78 -1.25
CA TRP A 300 11.61 13.81 -2.34
C TRP A 300 10.43 13.81 -3.33
N ALA A 301 9.34 14.51 -3.04
CA ALA A 301 8.06 14.31 -3.75
C ALA A 301 7.93 15.10 -5.06
N VAL A 302 8.58 16.27 -5.20
CA VAL A 302 8.50 17.11 -6.41
C VAL A 302 9.88 17.61 -6.81
N THR A 303 10.22 17.45 -8.09
CA THR A 303 11.48 17.91 -8.69
C THR A 303 11.26 19.21 -9.45
N SER A 304 12.23 20.13 -9.39
CA SER A 304 12.19 21.37 -10.17
C SER A 304 12.31 21.09 -11.68
N LEU A 305 11.76 21.98 -12.51
CA LEU A 305 11.81 21.82 -13.97
C LEU A 305 13.24 21.80 -14.53
N TYR A 306 14.13 22.61 -13.94
CA TYR A 306 15.54 22.65 -14.30
C TYR A 306 16.21 21.29 -14.07
N GLU A 307 16.02 20.73 -12.88
CA GLU A 307 16.64 19.47 -12.50
C GLU A 307 16.04 18.29 -13.28
N ALA A 308 14.73 18.27 -13.49
CA ALA A 308 14.06 17.24 -14.28
C ALA A 308 14.55 17.20 -15.75
N ARG A 309 14.76 18.38 -16.36
CA ARG A 309 15.36 18.47 -17.70
C ARG A 309 16.78 17.95 -17.70
N ASN A 310 17.61 18.33 -16.73
CA ASN A 310 18.99 17.86 -16.61
C ASN A 310 19.09 16.34 -16.49
N ARG A 311 18.26 15.72 -15.64
CA ARG A 311 18.21 14.26 -15.49
C ARG A 311 17.78 13.56 -16.77
N THR A 312 16.82 14.14 -17.50
CA THR A 312 16.40 13.62 -18.80
C THR A 312 17.53 13.68 -19.84
N LEU A 313 18.27 14.79 -19.90
CA LEU A 313 19.44 14.92 -20.78
C LEU A 313 20.59 14.00 -20.37
N ALA A 314 20.78 13.76 -19.07
CA ALA A 314 21.75 12.80 -18.56
C ALA A 314 21.38 11.36 -18.97
N LEU A 315 20.12 10.96 -18.81
CA LEU A 315 19.63 9.67 -19.30
C LEU A 315 19.84 9.51 -20.81
N ALA A 316 19.55 10.57 -21.58
CA ALA A 316 19.80 10.58 -23.02
C ALA A 316 21.29 10.38 -23.34
N LYS A 317 22.20 10.97 -22.54
CA LYS A 317 23.64 10.75 -22.69
C LYS A 317 24.03 9.30 -22.42
N PHE A 318 23.59 8.72 -21.30
CA PHE A 318 23.95 7.35 -20.91
C PHE A 318 23.39 6.28 -21.85
N THR A 319 22.28 6.56 -22.53
CA THR A 319 21.66 5.66 -23.51
C THR A 319 22.09 5.93 -24.96
N GLY A 320 23.02 6.88 -25.21
CA GLY A 320 23.46 7.23 -26.58
C GLY A 320 22.40 7.99 -27.40
N CYS A 321 21.42 8.59 -26.73
CA CYS A 321 20.32 9.37 -27.30
C CYS A 321 20.50 10.89 -27.24
N SER A 322 21.70 11.40 -26.93
CA SER A 322 21.99 12.84 -27.04
C SER A 322 21.81 13.33 -28.48
N ARG A 323 20.95 14.32 -28.70
CA ARG A 323 20.68 14.99 -29.98
C ARG A 323 20.54 16.49 -29.73
N GLU A 324 20.62 17.30 -30.78
CA GLU A 324 20.41 18.76 -30.67
C GLU A 324 18.94 19.10 -30.42
N ASN A 325 18.02 18.36 -31.05
CA ASN A 325 16.57 18.56 -30.91
C ASN A 325 15.99 17.61 -29.85
N GLU A 326 15.27 18.17 -28.87
CA GLU A 326 14.62 17.41 -27.80
C GLU A 326 13.61 16.37 -28.29
N THR A 327 12.85 16.66 -29.34
CA THR A 327 11.93 15.68 -29.93
C THR A 327 12.68 14.49 -30.53
N GLU A 328 13.90 14.68 -31.03
CA GLU A 328 14.75 13.58 -31.50
C GLU A 328 15.35 12.77 -30.34
N ILE A 329 15.66 13.42 -29.22
CA ILE A 329 16.04 12.74 -27.98
C ILE A 329 14.91 11.79 -27.56
N VAL A 330 13.67 12.29 -27.47
CA VAL A 330 12.51 11.47 -27.08
C VAL A 330 12.29 10.32 -28.07
N LYS A 331 12.33 10.58 -29.38
CA LYS A 331 12.21 9.52 -30.40
C LYS A 331 13.30 8.45 -30.28
N CYS A 332 14.53 8.83 -29.95
CA CYS A 332 15.61 7.88 -29.72
C CYS A 332 15.31 7.02 -28.48
N LEU A 333 14.91 7.63 -27.36
CA LEU A 333 14.55 6.93 -26.13
C LEU A 333 13.33 6.02 -26.29
N GLN A 334 12.36 6.39 -27.15
CA GLN A 334 11.21 5.55 -27.50
C GLN A 334 11.60 4.25 -28.20
N ASN A 335 12.75 4.21 -28.89
CA ASN A 335 13.26 3.02 -29.56
C ASN A 335 14.16 2.15 -28.66
N LYS A 336 14.46 2.60 -27.43
CA LYS A 336 15.27 1.82 -26.49
C LYS A 336 14.49 0.67 -25.89
N ASP A 337 15.20 -0.39 -25.54
CA ASP A 337 14.62 -1.42 -24.68
C ASP A 337 14.30 -0.81 -23.29
N PRO A 338 13.13 -1.11 -22.68
CA PRO A 338 12.80 -0.59 -21.36
C PRO A 338 13.88 -0.90 -20.31
N GLN A 339 14.51 -2.08 -20.38
CA GLN A 339 15.56 -2.47 -19.45
C GLN A 339 16.80 -1.57 -19.58
N GLU A 340 17.15 -1.15 -20.81
CA GLU A 340 18.26 -0.23 -21.04
C GLU A 340 18.01 1.14 -20.40
N ILE A 341 16.75 1.61 -20.41
CA ILE A 341 16.37 2.85 -19.70
C ILE A 341 16.53 2.64 -18.19
N LEU A 342 15.92 1.59 -17.64
CA LEU A 342 15.93 1.30 -16.20
C LEU A 342 17.35 1.18 -15.62
N LEU A 343 18.25 0.50 -16.34
CA LEU A 343 19.65 0.32 -15.94
C LEU A 343 20.41 1.64 -15.83
N ASN A 344 19.97 2.70 -16.54
CA ASN A 344 20.63 4.00 -16.55
C ASN A 344 19.95 5.05 -15.66
N GLU A 345 18.79 4.74 -15.05
CA GLU A 345 18.07 5.69 -14.18
C GLU A 345 18.88 6.09 -12.95
N ALA A 346 19.65 5.17 -12.37
CA ALA A 346 20.43 5.44 -11.16
C ALA A 346 21.57 6.46 -11.37
N PHE A 347 22.01 6.66 -12.61
CA PHE A 347 23.18 7.49 -12.93
C PHE A 347 22.84 8.93 -13.34
N VAL A 348 21.55 9.28 -13.42
CA VAL A 348 21.12 10.60 -13.89
C VAL A 348 21.38 11.73 -12.89
N VAL A 349 21.71 11.37 -11.63
CA VAL A 349 22.12 12.30 -10.58
C VAL A 349 23.60 12.05 -10.23
N PRO A 350 24.40 13.10 -9.99
CA PRO A 350 25.83 12.96 -9.71
C PRO A 350 26.10 12.34 -8.33
N TYR A 351 25.18 12.56 -7.38
CA TYR A 351 25.20 11.99 -6.04
C TYR A 351 23.77 11.58 -5.69
N GLY A 352 23.51 10.27 -5.61
CA GLY A 352 22.22 9.75 -5.14
C GLY A 352 22.17 9.70 -3.62
N THR A 353 21.02 10.06 -3.04
CA THR A 353 20.65 9.73 -1.65
C THR A 353 19.86 8.41 -1.64
N LEU A 354 19.80 7.74 -0.49
CA LEU A 354 19.03 6.48 -0.32
C LEU A 354 17.51 6.66 -0.47
N LEU A 355 17.05 7.90 -0.55
CA LEU A 355 15.66 8.33 -0.75
C LEU A 355 15.46 9.10 -2.07
N SER A 356 16.46 9.06 -2.97
CA SER A 356 16.40 9.84 -4.21
C SER A 356 15.33 9.33 -5.17
N VAL A 357 14.46 10.26 -5.56
CA VAL A 357 13.48 10.09 -6.63
C VAL A 357 14.08 10.68 -7.89
N ASN A 358 14.69 9.82 -8.73
CA ASN A 358 15.37 10.26 -9.96
C ASN A 358 14.38 10.85 -10.97
N PHE A 359 13.27 10.14 -11.20
CA PHE A 359 12.18 10.60 -12.05
C PHE A 359 10.88 10.61 -11.26
N GLY A 360 10.39 11.81 -10.91
CA GLY A 360 9.16 11.99 -10.13
C GLY A 360 8.35 13.18 -10.62
N PRO A 361 7.30 13.57 -9.86
CA PRO A 361 6.47 14.71 -10.20
C PRO A 361 7.25 16.02 -10.41
N THR A 362 6.75 16.87 -11.31
CA THR A 362 7.31 18.19 -11.65
C THR A 362 6.20 19.23 -11.81
N VAL A 363 6.53 20.51 -11.77
CA VAL A 363 5.60 21.62 -12.03
C VAL A 363 5.43 21.80 -13.55
N ASP A 364 4.61 20.96 -14.17
CA ASP A 364 4.41 20.90 -15.63
C ASP A 364 3.53 22.03 -16.19
N GLY A 365 2.88 22.83 -15.33
CA GLY A 365 1.93 23.87 -15.74
C GLY A 365 0.59 23.31 -16.21
N ASP A 366 0.34 22.00 -16.04
CA ASP A 366 -0.86 21.30 -16.51
C ASP A 366 -1.50 20.48 -15.39
N PHE A 367 -0.85 19.38 -14.94
CA PHE A 367 -1.30 18.66 -13.76
C PHE A 367 -1.06 19.51 -12.50
N LEU A 368 0.14 20.08 -12.39
CA LEU A 368 0.61 20.88 -11.27
C LEU A 368 1.01 22.27 -11.79
N ILE A 369 0.19 23.27 -11.46
CA ILE A 369 0.31 24.62 -12.01
C ILE A 369 1.39 25.48 -11.34
N ASP A 370 1.79 25.12 -10.13
CA ASP A 370 2.84 25.79 -9.34
C ASP A 370 3.40 24.82 -8.28
N MET A 371 4.44 25.22 -7.55
CA MET A 371 5.01 24.42 -6.46
C MET A 371 3.95 24.12 -5.38
N PRO A 372 3.93 22.88 -4.82
CA PRO A 372 2.93 22.49 -3.83
C PRO A 372 2.83 23.42 -2.62
N ASP A 373 3.97 23.91 -2.12
CA ASP A 373 4.01 24.81 -0.96
C ASP A 373 3.29 26.14 -1.22
N ILE A 374 3.41 26.68 -2.43
CA ILE A 374 2.74 27.90 -2.86
C ILE A 374 1.23 27.65 -2.95
N LEU A 375 0.82 26.54 -3.57
CA LEU A 375 -0.60 26.19 -3.71
C LEU A 375 -1.27 25.95 -2.36
N LEU A 376 -0.56 25.31 -1.41
CA LEU A 376 -1.05 25.11 -0.04
C LEU A 376 -1.18 26.43 0.72
N GLU A 377 -0.18 27.30 0.63
CA GLU A 377 -0.19 28.60 1.31
C GLU A 377 -1.30 29.52 0.78
N LEU A 378 -1.53 29.52 -0.54
CA LEU A 378 -2.58 30.32 -1.18
C LEU A 378 -3.98 29.68 -1.14
N GLY A 379 -4.11 28.48 -0.57
CA GLY A 379 -5.42 27.82 -0.50
C GLY A 379 -5.91 27.30 -1.85
N GLN A 380 -5.03 27.09 -2.82
CA GLN A 380 -5.36 26.61 -4.18
C GLN A 380 -5.37 25.08 -4.24
N PHE A 381 -6.35 24.50 -3.58
CA PHE A 381 -6.54 23.04 -3.49
C PHE A 381 -7.99 22.70 -3.19
N LYS A 382 -8.39 21.45 -3.48
CA LYS A 382 -9.71 20.91 -3.17
C LYS A 382 -10.00 20.99 -1.66
N LYS A 383 -11.03 21.75 -1.29
CA LYS A 383 -11.54 21.85 0.08
C LYS A 383 -12.37 20.61 0.41
N THR A 384 -11.88 19.77 1.31
CA THR A 384 -12.52 18.52 1.76
C THR A 384 -11.85 17.99 3.03
N GLN A 385 -12.36 16.91 3.63
CA GLN A 385 -11.74 16.28 4.80
C GLN A 385 -10.53 15.44 4.41
N ILE A 386 -9.50 15.43 5.27
CA ILE A 386 -8.30 14.59 5.14
C ILE A 386 -8.04 13.76 6.40
N LEU A 387 -7.48 12.56 6.23
CA LEU A 387 -6.90 11.74 7.29
C LEU A 387 -5.43 11.54 6.96
N VAL A 388 -4.54 11.96 7.83
CA VAL A 388 -3.08 11.93 7.62
C VAL A 388 -2.44 11.17 8.77
N GLY A 389 -1.30 10.54 8.55
CA GLY A 389 -0.47 10.09 9.65
C GLY A 389 0.82 9.44 9.18
N VAL A 390 1.62 9.05 10.15
CA VAL A 390 2.98 8.54 9.97
C VAL A 390 3.27 7.43 10.96
N ASN A 391 4.29 6.64 10.67
CA ASN A 391 4.79 5.60 11.54
C ASN A 391 5.88 6.17 12.46
N LYS A 392 6.22 5.41 13.50
CA LYS A 392 7.17 5.86 14.52
C LYS A 392 8.60 5.96 14.01
N ASP A 393 9.05 4.94 13.27
CA ASP A 393 10.47 4.72 12.92
C ASP A 393 10.61 4.68 11.37
N GLU A 394 10.15 5.75 10.72
CA GLU A 394 10.07 5.90 9.25
C GLU A 394 11.44 5.81 8.56
N GLY A 395 12.50 6.29 9.22
CA GLY A 395 13.83 6.41 8.61
C GLY A 395 14.57 5.07 8.50
N THR A 396 14.33 4.15 9.45
CA THR A 396 15.04 2.88 9.57
C THR A 396 15.09 2.06 8.28
N ALA A 397 14.00 2.05 7.51
CA ALA A 397 13.86 1.30 6.27
C ALA A 397 14.91 1.71 5.23
N PHE A 398 15.36 2.96 5.24
CA PHE A 398 16.30 3.49 4.26
C PHE A 398 17.76 3.32 4.69
N LEU A 399 18.05 3.23 6.00
CA LEU A 399 19.40 3.17 6.52
C LEU A 399 20.16 1.91 6.05
N VAL A 400 19.47 0.76 5.99
CA VAL A 400 20.07 -0.53 5.60
C VAL A 400 20.50 -0.62 4.13
N TYR A 401 20.10 0.33 3.29
CA TYR A 401 20.42 0.34 1.86
C TYR A 401 21.72 1.10 1.52
N GLY A 402 22.44 1.61 2.52
CA GLY A 402 23.77 2.17 2.28
C GLY A 402 24.37 3.04 3.39
N ALA A 403 23.66 3.30 4.49
CA ALA A 403 24.25 4.05 5.60
C ALA A 403 25.32 3.18 6.31
N PRO A 404 26.53 3.71 6.58
CA PRO A 404 27.60 2.97 7.23
C PRO A 404 27.20 2.45 8.62
N GLY A 405 27.57 1.21 8.91
CA GLY A 405 27.30 0.56 10.20
C GLY A 405 25.91 -0.09 10.32
N PHE A 406 25.01 0.14 9.36
CA PHE A 406 23.67 -0.46 9.36
C PHE A 406 23.65 -1.82 8.64
N SER A 407 22.95 -2.77 9.23
CA SER A 407 22.69 -4.08 8.64
C SER A 407 21.41 -4.70 9.21
N LYS A 408 20.71 -5.45 8.35
CA LYS A 408 19.55 -6.25 8.77
C LYS A 408 19.92 -7.41 9.70
N ASP A 409 21.19 -7.81 9.74
CA ASP A 409 21.66 -9.02 10.44
C ASP A 409 22.38 -8.72 11.76
N ASN A 410 22.41 -7.46 12.20
CA ASN A 410 22.99 -7.06 13.49
C ASN A 410 22.13 -5.99 14.18
N ASN A 411 22.58 -5.49 15.33
CA ASN A 411 21.88 -4.45 16.11
C ASN A 411 22.14 -3.00 15.63
N SER A 412 22.98 -2.83 14.60
CA SER A 412 23.32 -1.56 13.95
C SER A 412 23.74 -0.46 14.92
N ILE A 413 24.53 -0.81 15.94
CA ILE A 413 25.15 0.20 16.81
C ILE A 413 26.22 0.94 16.01
N ILE A 414 26.05 2.26 15.89
CA ILE A 414 26.94 3.11 15.10
C ILE A 414 27.70 4.10 15.99
N THR A 415 28.87 4.50 15.52
CA THR A 415 29.71 5.54 16.12
C THR A 415 29.28 6.94 15.66
N ARG A 416 29.76 7.98 16.35
CA ARG A 416 29.61 9.38 15.91
C ARG A 416 30.10 9.59 14.47
N LYS A 417 31.22 8.93 14.10
CA LYS A 417 31.78 9.05 12.76
C LYS A 417 30.84 8.46 11.71
N GLU A 418 30.31 7.27 11.95
CA GLU A 418 29.34 6.64 11.05
C GLU A 418 28.05 7.45 10.95
N PHE A 419 27.59 8.08 12.04
CA PHE A 419 26.48 9.03 12.01
C PHE A 419 26.76 10.22 11.08
N GLN A 420 27.94 10.85 11.21
CA GLN A 420 28.34 11.98 10.35
C GLN A 420 28.49 11.57 8.87
N GLU A 421 29.02 10.37 8.59
CA GLU A 421 29.04 9.84 7.22
C GLU A 421 27.63 9.54 6.70
N GLY A 422 26.73 9.04 7.56
CA GLY A 422 25.30 8.92 7.27
C GLY A 422 24.67 10.25 6.86
N LEU A 423 24.95 11.34 7.59
CA LEU A 423 24.50 12.68 7.20
C LEU A 423 25.02 13.11 5.83
N LYS A 424 26.25 12.74 5.44
CA LYS A 424 26.77 13.04 4.10
C LYS A 424 26.03 12.29 2.99
N ILE A 425 25.56 11.07 3.27
CA ILE A 425 24.78 10.26 2.32
C ILE A 425 23.37 10.83 2.12
N PHE A 426 22.70 11.22 3.21
CA PHE A 426 21.33 11.75 3.12
C PHE A 426 21.29 13.24 2.72
N PHE A 427 22.37 13.99 2.98
CA PHE A 427 22.45 15.43 2.72
C PHE A 427 23.73 15.79 1.92
N PRO A 428 23.95 15.22 0.72
CA PRO A 428 25.20 15.38 -0.03
C PRO A 428 25.46 16.82 -0.49
N GLY A 429 24.41 17.57 -0.82
CA GLY A 429 24.49 18.97 -1.25
C GLY A 429 24.49 19.99 -0.10
N VAL A 430 24.41 19.55 1.15
CA VAL A 430 24.34 20.45 2.32
C VAL A 430 25.74 20.80 2.79
N SER A 431 25.95 22.05 3.18
CA SER A 431 27.21 22.54 3.74
C SER A 431 27.58 21.83 5.05
N GLU A 432 28.86 21.84 5.41
CA GLU A 432 29.31 21.23 6.68
C GLU A 432 28.66 21.91 7.90
N PHE A 433 28.44 23.23 7.84
CA PHE A 433 27.68 23.92 8.88
C PHE A 433 26.23 23.43 8.97
N GLY A 434 25.57 23.18 7.84
CA GLY A 434 24.25 22.57 7.80
C GLY A 434 24.22 21.20 8.46
N LYS A 435 25.19 20.32 8.12
CA LYS A 435 25.30 18.98 8.73
C LYS A 435 25.61 19.04 10.22
N GLU A 436 26.49 19.94 10.66
CA GLU A 436 26.79 20.13 12.08
C GLU A 436 25.56 20.63 12.85
N SER A 437 24.72 21.46 12.23
CA SER A 437 23.45 21.89 12.84
C SER A 437 22.46 20.75 13.05
N ILE A 438 22.41 19.78 12.12
CA ILE A 438 21.61 18.55 12.26
C ILE A 438 22.17 17.70 13.40
N LEU A 439 23.47 17.45 13.39
CA LEU A 439 24.17 16.70 14.44
C LEU A 439 23.87 17.31 15.81
N PHE A 440 24.10 18.61 15.97
CA PHE A 440 23.86 19.31 17.23
C PHE A 440 22.42 19.16 17.72
N HIS A 441 21.44 19.29 16.82
CA HIS A 441 20.02 19.21 17.20
C HIS A 441 19.60 17.81 17.66
N TYR A 442 20.20 16.76 17.10
CA TYR A 442 19.82 15.38 17.32
C TYR A 442 20.71 14.63 18.32
N THR A 443 21.76 15.24 18.85
CA THR A 443 22.68 14.61 19.81
C THR A 443 22.67 15.23 21.20
N ASP A 444 21.58 15.92 21.58
CA ASP A 444 21.33 16.38 22.95
C ASP A 444 20.69 15.25 23.76
N TRP A 445 21.52 14.34 24.26
CA TRP A 445 21.06 13.09 24.87
C TRP A 445 20.57 13.28 26.29
N VAL A 446 19.51 12.55 26.65
CA VAL A 446 19.09 12.40 28.06
C VAL A 446 20.06 11.49 28.83
N ASP A 447 20.61 10.48 28.16
CA ASP A 447 21.65 9.59 28.68
C ASP A 447 22.74 9.39 27.63
N ASP A 448 23.88 10.06 27.83
CA ASP A 448 25.03 10.05 26.92
C ASP A 448 25.68 8.65 26.76
N GLN A 449 25.39 7.70 27.65
CA GLN A 449 26.07 6.39 27.67
C GLN A 449 25.34 5.30 26.86
N ARG A 450 24.14 5.58 26.33
CA ARG A 450 23.38 4.61 25.54
C ARG A 450 24.06 4.34 24.19
N PRO A 451 24.50 3.11 23.90
CA PRO A 451 25.17 2.80 22.63
C PRO A 451 24.29 3.02 21.40
N GLU A 452 22.97 2.92 21.54
CA GLU A 452 22.00 3.09 20.47
C GLU A 452 21.70 4.54 20.07
N ASN A 453 22.17 5.54 20.84
CA ASN A 453 21.81 6.94 20.65
C ASN A 453 22.00 7.43 19.21
N TYR A 454 23.18 7.21 18.63
CA TYR A 454 23.44 7.66 17.25
C TYR A 454 22.59 6.91 16.22
N ARG A 455 22.33 5.62 16.43
CA ARG A 455 21.49 4.82 15.53
C ARG A 455 20.06 5.37 15.51
N GLU A 456 19.47 5.54 16.69
CA GLU A 456 18.10 6.06 16.86
C GLU A 456 17.98 7.49 16.36
N ALA A 457 19.00 8.33 16.58
CA ALA A 457 18.98 9.68 16.03
C ALA A 457 19.08 9.73 14.51
N LEU A 458 19.83 8.84 13.86
CA LEU A 458 19.91 8.87 12.40
C LEU A 458 18.60 8.40 11.76
N ASP A 459 17.92 7.44 12.38
CA ASP A 459 16.54 7.10 12.05
C ASP A 459 15.63 8.33 12.18
N ASP A 460 15.62 8.97 13.34
CA ASP A 460 14.80 10.15 13.58
C ASP A 460 15.11 11.29 12.60
N VAL A 461 16.39 11.57 12.30
CA VAL A 461 16.79 12.57 11.28
C VAL A 461 16.16 12.26 9.93
N VAL A 462 16.25 11.01 9.47
CA VAL A 462 15.75 10.60 8.16
C VAL A 462 14.22 10.60 8.14
N GLY A 463 13.57 10.05 9.17
CA GLY A 463 12.12 9.99 9.29
C GLY A 463 11.48 11.37 9.45
N ASP A 464 12.04 12.23 10.31
CA ASP A 464 11.52 13.57 10.58
C ASP A 464 11.61 14.46 9.34
N TYR A 465 12.79 14.51 8.69
CA TYR A 465 13.02 15.36 7.52
C TYR A 465 12.18 14.94 6.32
N ASN A 466 12.11 13.63 6.05
CA ASN A 466 11.51 13.14 4.81
C ASN A 466 10.00 12.88 4.92
N ILE A 467 9.48 12.54 6.10
CA ILE A 467 8.11 12.03 6.25
C ILE A 467 7.32 12.80 7.30
N ILE A 468 7.77 12.80 8.56
CA ILE A 468 6.95 13.27 9.70
C ILE A 468 6.69 14.77 9.65
N CYS A 469 7.74 15.57 9.52
CA CYS A 469 7.60 17.02 9.54
C CYS A 469 6.89 17.58 8.30
N PRO A 470 7.16 17.08 7.07
CA PRO A 470 6.36 17.44 5.90
C PRO A 470 4.87 17.10 6.05
N ALA A 471 4.53 15.90 6.57
CA ALA A 471 3.13 15.50 6.77
C ALA A 471 2.40 16.37 7.80
N LEU A 472 3.08 16.75 8.89
CA LEU A 472 2.55 17.67 9.89
C LEU A 472 2.33 19.08 9.31
N GLU A 473 3.29 19.60 8.55
CA GLU A 473 3.20 20.92 7.93
C GLU A 473 2.10 20.98 6.87
N PHE A 474 1.97 19.93 6.04
CA PHE A 474 0.86 19.76 5.10
C PHE A 474 -0.49 19.82 5.84
N THR A 475 -0.63 19.02 6.91
CA THR A 475 -1.87 18.94 7.68
C THR A 475 -2.22 20.28 8.32
N LYS A 476 -1.21 20.99 8.85
CA LYS A 476 -1.37 22.31 9.43
C LYS A 476 -1.87 23.32 8.40
N LYS A 477 -1.13 23.54 7.30
CA LYS A 477 -1.52 24.47 6.23
C LYS A 477 -2.89 24.12 5.65
N PHE A 478 -3.18 22.85 5.43
CA PHE A 478 -4.49 22.41 4.92
C PHE A 478 -5.65 22.72 5.88
N SER A 479 -5.44 22.52 7.18
CA SER A 479 -6.46 22.77 8.22
C SER A 479 -6.77 24.26 8.43
N GLU A 480 -5.81 25.15 8.17
CA GLU A 480 -5.97 26.61 8.32
C GLU A 480 -7.03 27.18 7.36
N TRP A 481 -7.28 26.49 6.25
CA TRP A 481 -8.34 26.83 5.29
C TRP A 481 -9.73 26.28 5.68
N GLY A 482 -9.95 25.92 6.94
CA GLY A 482 -11.26 25.55 7.50
C GLY A 482 -11.73 24.13 7.19
N ASN A 483 -10.82 23.24 6.77
CA ASN A 483 -11.13 21.84 6.49
C ASN A 483 -10.88 20.95 7.72
N ASP A 484 -11.73 19.96 7.93
CA ASP A 484 -11.48 18.96 8.99
C ASP A 484 -10.32 18.04 8.58
N ALA A 485 -9.29 18.01 9.42
CA ALA A 485 -8.15 17.09 9.30
C ALA A 485 -8.11 16.16 10.52
N PHE A 486 -7.65 14.92 10.33
CA PHE A 486 -7.41 13.96 11.39
C PHE A 486 -5.98 13.44 11.27
N PHE A 487 -5.19 13.49 12.35
CA PHE A 487 -3.81 13.02 12.33
C PHE A 487 -3.63 11.78 13.21
N TYR A 488 -2.93 10.74 12.72
CA TYR A 488 -2.51 9.59 13.52
C TYR A 488 -0.99 9.46 13.62
N TYR A 489 -0.56 8.77 14.67
CA TYR A 489 0.80 8.28 14.83
C TYR A 489 0.75 6.77 15.09
N PHE A 490 1.27 5.97 14.16
CA PHE A 490 1.22 4.52 14.24
C PHE A 490 2.49 4.00 14.94
N GLU A 491 2.30 3.30 16.06
CA GLU A 491 3.37 2.92 16.99
C GLU A 491 3.43 1.41 17.25
N HIS A 492 2.75 0.61 16.42
CA HIS A 492 2.72 -0.84 16.60
C HIS A 492 3.67 -1.56 15.65
N ARG A 493 4.67 -2.24 16.22
CA ARG A 493 5.55 -3.15 15.48
C ARG A 493 4.84 -4.48 15.26
N SER A 494 4.66 -4.86 14.00
CA SER A 494 4.04 -6.15 13.64
C SER A 494 4.80 -7.32 14.28
N SER A 495 4.09 -8.24 14.92
CA SER A 495 4.66 -9.46 15.52
C SER A 495 5.28 -10.40 14.48
N LYS A 496 5.01 -10.14 13.20
CA LYS A 496 5.50 -10.91 12.05
C LYS A 496 6.52 -10.14 11.21
N LEU A 497 6.95 -8.96 11.64
CA LEU A 497 7.91 -8.15 10.92
C LEU A 497 9.22 -8.95 10.73
N PRO A 498 9.66 -9.23 9.49
CA PRO A 498 10.86 -10.04 9.25
C PRO A 498 12.17 -9.27 9.49
N TRP A 499 12.08 -7.94 9.66
CA TRP A 499 13.21 -7.05 9.91
C TRP A 499 13.61 -7.03 11.39
N PRO A 500 14.88 -6.77 11.73
CA PRO A 500 15.38 -6.78 13.11
C PRO A 500 14.70 -5.75 14.02
N GLU A 501 14.75 -5.99 15.33
CA GLU A 501 14.09 -5.19 16.37
C GLU A 501 14.50 -3.71 16.35
N TRP A 502 15.75 -3.42 16.01
CA TRP A 502 16.24 -2.03 15.97
C TRP A 502 15.52 -1.17 14.93
N MET A 503 14.89 -1.78 13.91
CA MET A 503 14.16 -1.05 12.87
C MET A 503 12.75 -0.62 13.32
N GLY A 504 12.31 -1.00 14.53
CA GLY A 504 11.09 -0.46 15.12
C GLY A 504 9.82 -0.67 14.27
N VAL A 505 9.03 0.39 14.15
CA VAL A 505 7.78 0.51 13.39
C VAL A 505 8.07 1.18 12.05
N MET A 506 8.55 0.36 11.12
CA MET A 506 9.08 0.77 9.83
C MET A 506 8.06 1.44 8.90
N HIS A 507 8.58 2.20 7.93
CA HIS A 507 7.84 2.71 6.76
C HIS A 507 7.05 1.60 6.05
N GLY A 508 5.79 1.87 5.71
CA GLY A 508 4.89 0.95 4.97
C GLY A 508 4.29 -0.23 5.76
N TYR A 509 4.70 -0.48 7.01
CA TYR A 509 4.22 -1.64 7.78
C TYR A 509 2.88 -1.43 8.51
N GLU A 510 2.28 -0.24 8.42
CA GLU A 510 0.89 -0.01 8.83
C GLU A 510 -0.10 -0.47 7.76
N ILE A 511 0.35 -0.62 6.50
CA ILE A 511 -0.49 -1.00 5.35
C ILE A 511 -1.21 -2.34 5.60
N GLU A 512 -0.51 -3.36 6.11
CA GLU A 512 -1.11 -4.67 6.37
C GLU A 512 -2.26 -4.59 7.39
N PHE A 513 -2.20 -3.65 8.33
CA PHE A 513 -3.27 -3.36 9.29
C PHE A 513 -4.44 -2.62 8.64
N VAL A 514 -4.15 -1.67 7.75
CA VAL A 514 -5.15 -0.92 6.96
C VAL A 514 -5.93 -1.83 6.02
N PHE A 515 -5.26 -2.76 5.33
CA PHE A 515 -5.88 -3.70 4.41
C PHE A 515 -6.55 -4.89 5.10
N GLY A 516 -6.29 -5.11 6.39
CA GLY A 516 -6.99 -6.13 7.16
C GLY A 516 -6.34 -7.51 7.12
N LEU A 517 -5.06 -7.63 6.80
CA LEU A 517 -4.35 -8.92 6.81
C LEU A 517 -4.42 -9.62 8.19
N PRO A 518 -4.28 -8.92 9.34
CA PRO A 518 -4.44 -9.54 10.66
C PRO A 518 -5.84 -10.12 10.95
N LEU A 519 -6.85 -9.86 10.12
CA LEU A 519 -8.18 -10.44 10.26
C LEU A 519 -8.23 -11.91 9.81
N GLU A 520 -7.28 -12.36 8.99
CA GLU A 520 -7.14 -13.76 8.59
C GLU A 520 -6.42 -14.54 9.68
N ARG A 521 -7.17 -15.33 10.46
CA ARG A 521 -6.61 -16.10 11.58
C ARG A 521 -5.52 -17.07 11.16
N ARG A 522 -5.55 -17.56 9.91
CA ARG A 522 -4.52 -18.47 9.38
C ARG A 522 -3.18 -17.76 9.09
N ALA A 523 -3.16 -16.43 9.11
CA ALA A 523 -1.96 -15.64 8.87
C ALA A 523 -1.08 -15.48 10.14
N ASN A 524 -1.45 -16.08 11.27
CA ASN A 524 -0.67 -16.14 12.51
C ASN A 524 -0.29 -14.77 13.13
N TYR A 525 -1.15 -13.76 12.98
CA TYR A 525 -1.07 -12.53 13.78
C TYR A 525 -1.60 -12.75 15.20
N THR A 526 -1.21 -11.89 16.14
CA THR A 526 -1.75 -11.94 17.49
C THR A 526 -3.21 -11.49 17.54
N LYS A 527 -3.92 -11.87 18.60
CA LYS A 527 -5.31 -11.41 18.80
C LYS A 527 -5.40 -9.89 18.97
N ALA A 528 -4.38 -9.28 19.59
CA ALA A 528 -4.31 -7.83 19.76
C ALA A 528 -4.19 -7.12 18.40
N GLU A 529 -3.42 -7.67 17.47
CA GLU A 529 -3.28 -7.15 16.11
C GLU A 529 -4.55 -7.31 15.28
N GLU A 530 -5.28 -8.42 15.43
CA GLU A 530 -6.61 -8.59 14.84
C GLU A 530 -7.57 -7.46 15.30
N ILE A 531 -7.53 -7.12 16.59
CA ILE A 531 -8.36 -6.05 17.19
C ILE A 531 -7.93 -4.67 16.67
N LEU A 532 -6.62 -4.40 16.66
CA LEU A 532 -6.06 -3.15 16.14
C LEU A 532 -6.42 -2.96 14.66
N SER A 533 -6.16 -3.96 13.82
CA SER A 533 -6.48 -3.92 12.39
C SER A 533 -7.98 -3.73 12.16
N ARG A 534 -8.84 -4.42 12.91
CA ARG A 534 -10.31 -4.20 12.83
C ARG A 534 -10.70 -2.76 13.17
N SER A 535 -10.05 -2.16 14.17
CA SER A 535 -10.27 -0.76 14.56
C SER A 535 -9.82 0.20 13.45
N ILE A 536 -8.64 -0.01 12.87
CA ILE A 536 -8.08 0.78 11.77
C ILE A 536 -8.98 0.69 10.53
N VAL A 537 -9.26 -0.53 10.06
CA VAL A 537 -10.19 -0.81 8.95
C VAL A 537 -11.52 -0.07 9.14
N LYS A 538 -12.06 -0.11 10.36
CA LYS A 538 -13.31 0.58 10.68
C LYS A 538 -13.19 2.10 10.55
N ARG A 539 -12.13 2.68 11.10
CA ARG A 539 -11.89 4.13 11.10
C ARG A 539 -11.66 4.66 9.68
N TRP A 540 -10.88 3.96 8.86
CA TRP A 540 -10.65 4.31 7.46
C TRP A 540 -11.95 4.27 6.65
N ALA A 541 -12.74 3.21 6.80
CA ALA A 541 -14.02 3.10 6.08
C ALA A 541 -15.07 4.12 6.55
N ASN A 542 -15.14 4.41 7.87
CA ASN A 542 -16.03 5.46 8.38
C ASN A 542 -15.62 6.84 7.86
N PHE A 543 -14.31 7.14 7.85
CA PHE A 543 -13.81 8.37 7.25
C PHE A 543 -14.19 8.47 5.78
N ALA A 544 -14.04 7.38 5.01
CA ALA A 544 -14.41 7.37 3.61
C ALA A 544 -15.93 7.60 3.39
N LYS A 545 -16.77 7.02 4.25
CA LYS A 545 -18.24 7.13 4.16
C LYS A 545 -18.77 8.48 4.62
N TYR A 546 -18.19 9.04 5.69
CA TYR A 546 -18.80 10.14 6.46
C TYR A 546 -17.90 11.36 6.62
N GLY A 547 -16.62 11.31 6.21
CA GLY A 547 -15.63 12.36 6.50
C GLY A 547 -15.19 12.42 7.95
N ASN A 548 -15.49 11.39 8.74
CA ASN A 548 -15.14 11.33 10.15
C ASN A 548 -14.72 9.88 10.50
N PRO A 549 -13.51 9.64 11.04
CA PRO A 549 -13.06 8.30 11.37
C PRO A 549 -13.77 7.69 12.59
N ASN A 550 -14.52 8.48 13.34
CA ASN A 550 -15.25 8.00 14.52
C ASN A 550 -16.48 7.17 14.11
N GLY A 551 -16.71 6.07 14.83
CA GLY A 551 -17.93 5.27 14.69
C GLY A 551 -19.07 5.77 15.58
N THR A 552 -20.22 5.10 15.50
CA THR A 552 -21.40 5.36 16.36
C THR A 552 -21.31 4.69 17.74
N GLN A 553 -20.23 3.96 18.03
CA GLN A 553 -20.04 3.27 19.30
C GLN A 553 -19.41 4.21 20.33
N ASN A 554 -20.10 4.40 21.46
CA ASN A 554 -19.69 5.34 22.52
C ASN A 554 -18.43 4.91 23.30
N ASN A 555 -17.97 3.66 23.16
CA ASN A 555 -16.91 3.09 24.01
C ASN A 555 -15.49 3.18 23.40
N SER A 556 -15.30 3.78 22.22
CA SER A 556 -13.97 3.95 21.62
C SER A 556 -13.43 5.37 21.83
N THR A 557 -12.12 5.53 22.06
CA THR A 557 -11.47 6.85 22.09
C THR A 557 -11.83 7.63 20.83
N ARG A 558 -12.45 8.80 21.03
CA ARG A 558 -12.84 9.70 19.95
C ARG A 558 -11.59 10.34 19.36
N TRP A 559 -11.41 10.19 18.06
CA TRP A 559 -10.35 10.84 17.31
C TRP A 559 -10.70 12.33 17.13
N PRO A 560 -9.93 13.25 17.72
CA PRO A 560 -10.18 14.68 17.60
C PRO A 560 -9.77 15.20 16.21
N ILE A 561 -10.37 16.33 15.82
CA ILE A 561 -9.94 17.09 14.64
C ILE A 561 -8.59 17.75 14.96
N PHE A 562 -7.64 17.65 14.03
CA PHE A 562 -6.39 18.37 14.05
C PHE A 562 -6.64 19.85 13.68
N LYS A 563 -6.14 20.76 14.51
CA LYS A 563 -6.18 22.21 14.27
C LYS A 563 -4.78 22.77 14.45
N SER A 564 -4.45 23.84 13.72
CA SER A 564 -3.13 24.51 13.79
C SER A 564 -2.73 24.95 15.20
N THR A 565 -3.68 25.21 16.10
CA THR A 565 -3.44 25.62 17.49
C THR A 565 -3.11 24.44 18.42
N GLU A 566 -4.05 23.48 18.55
CA GLU A 566 -3.92 22.37 19.49
C GLU A 566 -3.06 21.21 18.94
N GLN A 567 -3.06 21.02 17.63
CA GLN A 567 -2.33 19.96 16.91
C GLN A 567 -2.54 18.56 17.54
N LYS A 568 -3.79 18.25 17.90
CA LYS A 568 -4.16 16.95 18.49
C LYS A 568 -4.04 15.83 17.46
N TYR A 569 -3.50 14.69 17.88
CA TYR A 569 -3.40 13.47 17.08
C TYR A 569 -3.73 12.24 17.94
N LEU A 570 -4.08 11.13 17.28
CA LEU A 570 -4.40 9.86 17.92
C LEU A 570 -3.25 8.86 17.71
N THR A 571 -2.79 8.20 18.78
CA THR A 571 -1.85 7.07 18.64
C THR A 571 -2.59 5.78 18.28
N LEU A 572 -2.00 4.99 17.38
CA LEU A 572 -2.52 3.72 16.94
C LEU A 572 -1.53 2.62 17.33
N ASN A 573 -1.90 1.83 18.33
CA ASN A 573 -1.17 0.65 18.76
C ASN A 573 -2.11 -0.37 19.42
N THR A 574 -1.57 -1.52 19.86
CA THR A 574 -2.38 -2.56 20.52
C THR A 574 -2.80 -2.22 21.95
N GLU A 575 -2.22 -1.17 22.55
CA GLU A 575 -2.72 -0.61 23.81
C GLU A 575 -3.94 0.29 23.58
N SER A 576 -4.41 0.94 24.63
CA SER A 576 -5.51 1.91 24.53
C SER A 576 -5.06 3.14 23.72
N PRO A 577 -5.76 3.52 22.63
CA PRO A 577 -5.45 4.71 21.85
C PRO A 577 -5.48 5.97 22.72
N ARG A 578 -4.42 6.78 22.64
CA ARG A 578 -4.27 8.02 23.42
C ARG A 578 -4.28 9.24 22.51
N ILE A 579 -4.71 10.37 23.06
CA ILE A 579 -4.68 11.67 22.38
C ILE A 579 -3.47 12.43 22.91
N PHE A 580 -2.61 12.85 22.00
CA PHE A 580 -1.47 13.72 22.29
C PHE A 580 -1.57 14.98 21.44
N THR A 581 -0.67 15.93 21.67
CA THR A 581 -0.58 17.20 20.95
C THR A 581 0.84 17.42 20.46
N LYS A 582 1.00 18.15 19.36
CA LYS A 582 2.30 18.68 18.91
C LYS A 582 3.38 17.59 18.73
N LEU A 583 3.06 16.55 17.94
CA LEU A 583 4.00 15.49 17.55
C LEU A 583 5.33 16.10 17.05
N ARG A 584 6.46 15.60 17.58
CA ARG A 584 7.83 15.98 17.15
C ARG A 584 8.06 17.49 17.03
N ALA A 585 7.40 18.31 17.84
CA ALA A 585 7.35 19.75 17.61
C ALA A 585 8.71 20.46 17.68
N GLN A 586 9.66 19.97 18.48
CA GLN A 586 11.02 20.51 18.55
C GLN A 586 11.77 20.23 17.25
N GLN A 587 11.77 18.98 16.81
CA GLN A 587 12.42 18.50 15.60
C GLN A 587 11.82 19.16 14.35
N CYS A 588 10.49 19.22 14.26
CA CYS A 588 9.83 19.85 13.12
C CYS A 588 10.03 21.37 13.11
N ARG A 589 10.21 22.04 14.25
CA ARG A 589 10.59 23.46 14.26
C ARG A 589 11.99 23.66 13.66
N PHE A 590 12.92 22.77 13.95
CA PHE A 590 14.25 22.79 13.33
C PHE A 590 14.15 22.66 11.81
N TRP A 591 13.46 21.62 11.31
CA TRP A 591 13.35 21.36 9.87
C TRP A 591 12.51 22.37 9.09
N THR A 592 11.47 22.96 9.69
CA THR A 592 10.56 23.87 8.98
C THR A 592 10.97 25.35 9.07
N LEU A 593 11.67 25.77 10.14
CA LEU A 593 11.99 27.19 10.36
C LEU A 593 13.48 27.52 10.35
N PHE A 594 14.33 26.62 10.84
CA PHE A 594 15.76 26.89 11.01
C PHE A 594 16.58 26.34 9.85
N PHE A 595 16.45 25.05 9.54
CA PHE A 595 17.25 24.39 8.51
C PHE A 595 17.14 25.05 7.12
N PRO A 596 15.95 25.48 6.63
CA PRO A 596 15.86 26.18 5.35
C PRO A 596 16.69 27.48 5.32
N LYS A 597 16.72 28.24 6.43
CA LYS A 597 17.54 29.45 6.54
C LYS A 597 19.03 29.14 6.55
N VAL A 598 19.43 28.01 7.13
CA VAL A 598 20.82 27.55 7.09
C VAL A 598 21.26 27.29 5.65
N LEU A 599 20.39 26.68 4.83
CA LEU A 599 20.67 26.49 3.40
C LEU A 599 20.82 27.83 2.68
N GLU A 600 19.86 28.75 2.86
CA GLU A 600 19.91 30.09 2.23
C GLU A 600 21.18 30.87 2.58
N MET A 601 21.58 30.88 3.86
CA MET A 601 22.76 31.62 4.32
C MET A 601 24.08 31.02 3.80
N THR A 602 24.13 29.71 3.58
CA THR A 602 25.35 29.02 3.12
C THR A 602 25.46 28.95 1.60
N GLU A 603 24.34 29.02 0.85
CA GLU A 603 24.34 29.19 -0.60
C GLU A 603 24.83 30.58 -1.03
N GLN A 604 24.47 31.64 -0.28
CA GLN A 604 24.87 33.02 -0.60
C GLN A 604 26.39 33.27 -0.48
N GLN A 605 27.14 32.43 0.25
CA GLN A 605 28.60 32.55 0.34
C GLN A 605 29.34 32.06 -0.92
N CYS A 606 28.66 31.36 -1.85
CA CYS A 606 29.27 30.83 -3.08
C CYS A 606 29.12 31.74 -4.31
N CYS A 607 28.38 32.85 -4.23
CA CYS A 607 28.41 33.91 -5.25
C CYS A 607 29.34 35.04 -4.78
N PRO A 608 30.48 35.31 -5.45
CA PRO A 608 31.22 36.53 -5.16
C PRO A 608 30.31 37.71 -5.46
N CYS A 609 30.21 38.65 -4.51
CA CYS A 609 29.63 39.96 -4.72
C CYS A 609 30.14 40.56 -6.03
N VAL A 610 29.32 40.54 -7.08
CA VAL A 610 29.48 41.46 -8.20
C VAL A 610 29.09 42.81 -7.64
N LEU A 611 30.10 43.54 -7.16
CA LEU A 611 30.00 44.94 -6.80
C LEU A 611 29.31 45.68 -7.94
N ARG A 612 28.11 46.21 -7.66
CA ARG A 612 27.53 47.28 -8.46
C ARG A 612 28.45 48.49 -8.29
N VAL A 613 29.15 48.84 -9.37
CA VAL A 613 29.65 50.19 -9.62
C VAL A 613 28.63 50.89 -10.50
#